data_AF-A0A9E3TZV4-F1
#
_entry.id   AF-A0A9E3TZV4-F1
#
_cell.length_a   1.000
_cell.length_b   1.000
_cell.length_c   1.000
_cell.angle_alpha   90.00
_cell.angle_beta   90.00
_cell.angle_gamma   90.00
#
_symmetry.space_group_name_H-M   'P 1'
#
loop_
_entity.id
_entity.type
_entity.pdbx_description
1 polymer ?
#
loop_
_entity_poly.entity_id
_entity_poly.type
_entity_poly.pdbx_seq_one_letter_code
_entity_poly.pdbx_strand_id
1 'polypeptide(L)'
;SIAAYGAAAKGVALLHAAGVEQGQIDFVADRNVHKHGRLLPCTHIPVVPADELAKRRPDFVLLLAWNFRDEILRQQADYIRQGGRFIVPIPEATILDAAA
;
A
#
# COMPACT_ATOMS: atom_id res chain seq x y z
N SER A 1 -8.33 9.13 -2.81
CA SER A 1 -6.87 8.93 -2.88
C SER A 1 -6.55 7.44 -2.78
N ILE A 2 -5.49 7.00 -3.47
CA ILE A 2 -5.02 5.61 -3.46
C ILE A 2 -3.58 5.60 -2.98
N ALA A 3 -3.29 4.80 -1.96
CA ALA A 3 -1.94 4.53 -1.51
C ALA A 3 -1.57 3.06 -1.77
N ALA A 4 -0.32 2.70 -1.50
CA ALA A 4 0.13 1.32 -1.48
C ALA A 4 0.82 0.98 -0.15
N TYR A 5 0.91 -0.31 0.17
CA TYR A 5 1.63 -0.80 1.34
C TYR A 5 2.68 -1.85 0.97
N GLY A 6 3.91 -1.58 1.41
CA GLY A 6 5.08 -2.42 1.21
C GLY A 6 5.86 -2.05 -0.06
N ALA A 7 6.96 -1.34 0.09
CA ALA A 7 7.91 -1.05 -1.00
C ALA A 7 8.78 -2.28 -1.31
N ALA A 8 8.16 -3.41 -1.64
CA ALA A 8 8.81 -4.68 -1.94
C ALA A 8 9.16 -4.78 -3.43
N ALA A 9 10.25 -5.48 -3.78
CA ALA A 9 10.69 -5.64 -5.17
C ALA A 9 9.60 -6.23 -6.08
N LYS A 10 8.85 -7.23 -5.59
CA LYS A 10 7.68 -7.79 -6.31
C LYS A 10 6.55 -6.80 -6.51
N GLY A 11 6.39 -5.86 -5.58
CA GLY A 11 5.43 -4.76 -5.69
C GLY A 11 5.81 -3.81 -6.83
N VAL A 12 7.09 -3.47 -6.93
CA VAL A 12 7.62 -2.66 -8.05
C VAL A 12 7.37 -3.36 -9.38
N ALA A 13 7.68 -4.65 -9.46
CA ALA A 13 7.45 -5.43 -10.67
C ALA A 13 5.97 -5.49 -11.06
N LEU A 14 5.06 -5.67 -10.08
CA LEU A 14 3.62 -5.65 -10.30
C LEU A 14 3.14 -4.30 -10.83
N LEU A 15 3.54 -3.20 -10.18
CA LEU A 15 3.15 -1.84 -10.60
C LEU A 15 3.62 -1.54 -12.04
N HIS A 16 4.86 -1.93 -12.36
CA HIS A 16 5.40 -1.78 -13.70
C HIS A 16 4.64 -2.60 -14.73
N ALA A 17 4.37 -3.89 -14.44
CA ALA A 17 3.61 -4.76 -15.33
C ALA A 17 2.15 -4.29 -15.53
N ALA A 18 1.56 -3.68 -14.50
CA ALA A 18 0.22 -3.11 -14.55
C ALA A 18 0.17 -1.72 -15.24
N GLY A 19 1.31 -1.17 -15.67
CA GLY A 19 1.37 0.13 -16.33
C GLY A 19 1.01 1.29 -15.40
N VAL A 20 1.30 1.18 -14.10
CA VAL A 20 1.00 2.26 -13.15
C VAL A 20 1.94 3.44 -13.36
N GLU A 21 1.34 4.61 -13.59
CA GLU A 21 2.02 5.87 -13.85
C GLU A 21 2.10 6.75 -12.60
N GLN A 22 2.89 7.82 -12.69
CA GLN A 22 3.00 8.83 -11.64
C GLN A 22 1.63 9.49 -11.36
N GLY A 23 1.33 9.71 -10.08
CA GLY A 23 0.10 10.36 -9.63
C GLY A 23 -1.10 9.43 -9.47
N GLN A 24 -1.03 8.16 -9.90
CA GLN A 24 -2.09 7.18 -9.64
C GLN A 24 -2.03 6.57 -8.24
N ILE A 25 -0.83 6.55 -7.63
CA ILE A 25 -0.59 6.14 -6.25
C ILE A 25 0.12 7.28 -5.54
N ASP A 26 -0.50 7.78 -4.48
CA ASP A 26 -0.05 8.98 -3.77
C ASP A 26 1.25 8.75 -2.99
N PHE A 27 1.38 7.57 -2.36
CA PHE A 27 2.54 7.15 -1.59
C PHE A 27 2.56 5.64 -1.35
N VAL A 28 3.72 5.11 -0.96
CA VAL A 28 3.87 3.74 -0.45
C VAL A 28 4.22 3.77 1.03
N ALA A 29 3.34 3.26 1.88
CA ALA A 29 3.60 3.03 3.30
C ALA A 29 4.51 1.79 3.47
N ASP A 30 5.58 1.89 4.25
CA ASP A 30 6.45 0.74 4.57
C ASP A 30 6.91 0.84 6.05
N ARG A 31 7.18 -0.29 6.69
CA ARG A 31 7.70 -0.33 8.07
C ARG A 31 9.22 -0.22 8.14
N ASN A 32 9.91 -0.54 7.06
CA ASN A 32 11.36 -0.49 7.02
C ASN A 32 11.83 0.97 6.97
N VAL A 33 12.36 1.43 8.11
CA VAL A 33 12.85 2.81 8.32
C VAL A 33 13.92 3.23 7.31
N HIS A 34 14.69 2.29 6.77
CA HIS A 34 15.74 2.60 5.78
C HIS A 34 15.19 3.00 4.41
N LYS A 35 13.90 2.73 4.15
CA LYS A 35 13.23 3.13 2.90
C LYS A 35 12.51 4.46 3.01
N HIS A 36 12.26 4.97 4.22
CA HIS A 36 11.51 6.21 4.41
C HIS A 36 12.24 7.41 3.80
N GLY A 37 11.49 8.29 3.14
CA GLY A 37 12.04 9.44 2.43
C GLY A 37 12.78 9.07 1.12
N ARG A 38 12.73 7.81 0.70
CA ARG A 38 13.17 7.36 -0.64
C ARG A 38 11.98 7.30 -1.59
N LEU A 39 12.28 7.11 -2.86
CA LEU A 39 11.29 6.93 -3.92
C LEU A 39 11.27 5.47 -4.39
N LEU A 40 10.09 4.99 -4.74
CA LEU A 40 9.93 3.69 -5.37
C LEU A 40 10.61 3.71 -6.75
N PRO A 41 11.38 2.67 -7.15
CA PRO A 41 11.98 2.61 -8.46
C PRO A 41 10.94 2.73 -9.59
N CYS A 42 11.34 3.31 -10.72
CA CYS A 42 10.55 3.55 -11.93
C CYS A 42 9.41 4.57 -11.76
N THR A 43 8.49 4.34 -10.83
CA THR A 43 7.30 5.19 -10.64
C THR A 43 7.58 6.42 -9.79
N HIS A 44 8.72 6.49 -9.09
CA HIS A 44 9.10 7.61 -8.21
C HIS A 44 8.07 7.95 -7.13
N ILE A 45 7.23 6.98 -6.72
CA ILE A 45 6.24 7.15 -5.65
C ILE A 45 6.99 7.32 -4.31
N PRO A 46 6.66 8.32 -3.47
CA PRO A 46 7.33 8.51 -2.20
C PRO A 46 7.05 7.37 -1.22
N VAL A 47 8.09 6.89 -0.54
CA VAL A 47 7.98 5.87 0.52
C VAL A 47 7.95 6.55 1.88
N VAL A 48 6.91 6.26 2.65
CA VAL A 48 6.61 6.92 3.94
C VAL A 48 6.45 5.92 5.08
N PRO A 49 6.52 6.37 6.35
CA PRO A 49 6.19 5.57 7.51
C PRO A 49 4.77 4.95 7.45
N ALA A 50 4.62 3.76 8.03
CA ALA A 50 3.36 3.01 7.97
C ALA A 50 2.19 3.71 8.69
N ASP A 51 2.46 4.50 9.73
CA ASP A 51 1.46 5.27 10.48
C ASP A 51 0.84 6.43 9.67
N GLU A 52 1.43 6.79 8.53
CA GLU A 52 0.84 7.76 7.61
C GLU A 52 -0.50 7.30 7.02
N LEU A 53 -0.78 5.98 6.97
CA LEU A 53 -2.08 5.48 6.52
C LEU A 53 -3.23 6.00 7.39
N ALA A 54 -3.11 5.92 8.71
CA ALA A 54 -4.14 6.40 9.64
C ALA A 54 -4.22 7.93 9.68
N LYS A 55 -3.11 8.64 9.40
CA LYS A 55 -3.10 10.11 9.37
C LYS A 55 -3.74 10.66 8.10
N ARG A 56 -3.36 10.10 6.94
CA ARG A 56 -3.77 10.61 5.61
C ARG A 56 -5.07 9.99 5.11
N ARG A 57 -5.46 8.82 5.62
CA ARG A 57 -6.73 8.13 5.35
C ARG A 57 -7.07 8.04 3.86
N PRO A 58 -6.22 7.39 3.05
CA PRO A 58 -6.59 7.11 1.66
C PRO A 58 -7.85 6.24 1.58
N ASP A 59 -8.59 6.31 0.49
CA ASP A 59 -9.80 5.49 0.30
C ASP A 59 -9.46 4.01 0.13
N PHE A 60 -8.29 3.75 -0.49
CA PHE A 60 -7.79 2.42 -0.80
C PHE A 60 -6.28 2.32 -0.59
N VAL A 61 -5.84 1.14 -0.15
CA VAL A 61 -4.43 0.76 -0.04
C VAL A 61 -4.17 -0.51 -0.83
N LEU A 62 -3.35 -0.42 -1.89
CA LEU A 62 -2.89 -1.58 -2.64
C LEU A 62 -1.82 -2.36 -1.87
N LEU A 63 -2.06 -3.63 -1.58
CA LEU A 63 -1.11 -4.51 -0.88
C LEU A 63 -0.05 -5.04 -1.85
N LEU A 64 1.09 -4.36 -1.92
CA LEU A 64 2.27 -4.80 -2.66
C LEU A 64 3.07 -5.89 -1.92
N ALA A 65 2.95 -5.92 -0.59
CA ALA A 65 3.46 -6.99 0.26
C ALA A 65 2.37 -8.04 0.59
N TRP A 66 1.60 -8.48 -0.43
CA TRP A 66 0.41 -9.33 -0.28
C TRP A 66 0.63 -10.65 0.47
N ASN A 67 1.85 -11.19 0.47
CA ASN A 67 2.20 -12.41 1.21
C ASN A 67 2.16 -12.22 2.74
N PHE A 68 2.18 -10.98 3.24
CA PHE A 68 2.06 -10.64 4.66
C PHE A 68 0.68 -10.04 4.98
N ARG A 69 -0.32 -10.28 4.12
CA ARG A 69 -1.67 -9.70 4.22
C ARG A 69 -2.21 -9.66 5.65
N ASP A 70 -2.32 -10.80 6.31
CA ASP A 70 -2.98 -10.86 7.62
C ASP A 70 -2.21 -10.11 8.71
N GLU A 71 -0.88 -10.12 8.64
CA GLU A 71 -0.03 -9.35 9.55
C GLU A 71 -0.21 -7.84 9.31
N ILE A 72 -0.22 -7.42 8.05
CA ILE A 72 -0.40 -6.03 7.66
C ILE A 72 -1.77 -5.51 8.10
N LEU A 73 -2.83 -6.28 7.86
CA LEU A 73 -4.19 -5.91 8.26
C LEU A 73 -4.29 -5.72 9.77
N ARG A 74 -3.69 -6.62 10.58
CA ARG A 74 -3.63 -6.45 12.03
C ARG A 74 -2.87 -5.19 12.45
N GLN A 75 -1.75 -4.90 11.80
CA GLN A 75 -0.92 -3.72 12.10
C GLN A 75 -1.60 -2.41 11.69
N GLN A 76 -2.46 -2.44 10.68
CA GLN A 76 -3.16 -1.29 10.14
C GLN A 76 -4.63 -1.22 10.59
N ALA A 77 -4.94 -1.85 11.74
CA ALA A 77 -6.29 -1.87 12.30
C ALA A 77 -6.88 -0.46 12.50
N ASP A 78 -6.05 0.52 12.86
CA ASP A 78 -6.45 1.92 13.05
C ASP A 78 -6.97 2.55 11.75
N TYR A 79 -6.30 2.31 10.64
CA TYR A 79 -6.73 2.75 9.31
C TYR A 79 -8.03 2.05 8.90
N ILE A 80 -8.14 0.74 9.14
CA ILE A 80 -9.35 -0.04 8.83
C ILE A 80 -10.55 0.48 9.64
N ARG A 81 -10.38 0.70 10.94
CA ARG A 81 -11.44 1.25 11.83
C ARG A 81 -11.93 2.63 11.39
N GLN A 82 -11.14 3.36 10.60
CA GLN A 82 -11.50 4.67 10.05
C GLN A 82 -12.16 4.58 8.67
N GLY A 83 -12.52 3.37 8.21
CA GLY A 83 -13.16 3.13 6.91
C GLY A 83 -12.18 2.85 5.77
N GLY A 84 -10.89 2.70 6.09
CA GLY A 84 -9.87 2.36 5.12
C GLY A 84 -10.05 0.96 4.52
N ARG A 85 -9.89 0.84 3.20
CA ARG A 85 -10.00 -0.43 2.47
C ARG A 85 -8.67 -0.86 1.89
N PHE A 86 -8.50 -2.17 1.70
CA PHE A 86 -7.30 -2.76 1.10
C PHE A 86 -7.63 -3.44 -0.23
N ILE A 87 -6.74 -3.31 -1.21
CA ILE A 87 -6.80 -4.04 -2.48
C ILE A 87 -5.73 -5.15 -2.42
N VAL A 88 -6.15 -6.40 -2.55
CA VAL A 88 -5.27 -7.56 -2.68
C VAL A 88 -5.15 -7.89 -4.16
N PRO A 89 -3.97 -7.75 -4.79
CA PRO A 89 -3.85 -7.87 -6.24
C PRO A 89 -3.80 -9.32 -6.77
N ILE A 90 -3.45 -10.30 -5.93
CA ILE A 90 -3.14 -11.68 -6.31
C ILE A 90 -3.85 -12.64 -5.34
N PRO A 91 -4.44 -13.76 -5.81
CA PRO A 91 -4.47 -14.26 -7.19
C PRO A 91 -5.41 -13.49 -8.12
N GLU A 92 -6.49 -12.94 -7.59
CA GLU A 92 -7.42 -12.08 -8.31
C GLU A 92 -7.59 -10.78 -7.52
N ALA A 93 -7.70 -9.66 -8.25
CA ALA A 93 -7.83 -8.34 -7.64
C ALA A 93 -9.12 -8.25 -6.84
N THR A 94 -9.00 -8.19 -5.51
CA THR A 94 -10.13 -8.17 -4.58
C THR A 94 -10.01 -7.00 -3.61
N ILE A 95 -11.13 -6.35 -3.32
CA ILE A 95 -11.23 -5.33 -2.27
C ILE A 95 -11.64 -6.02 -0.96
N LEU A 96 -10.90 -5.73 0.10
CA LEU A 96 -11.27 -6.11 1.46
C LEU A 96 -12.01 -4.94 2.09
N ASP A 97 -13.30 -5.16 2.34
CA ASP A 97 -14.13 -4.19 3.04
C ASP A 97 -13.81 -4.20 4.54
N ALA A 98 -14.01 -3.04 5.18
CA ALA A 98 -13.75 -2.84 6.61
C ALA A 98 -14.71 -3.61 7.54
N ALA A 99 -15.60 -4.44 6.98
CA ALA A 99 -16.56 -5.24 7.72
C ALA A 99 -16.81 -6.59 7.02
N ALA A 100 -16.13 -7.63 7.53
CA ALA A 100 -16.66 -8.99 7.63
C ALA A 100 -16.19 -9.56 8.98
#